data_AF-A0A8J7JBJ8-F1
#
_entry.id   AF-A0A8J7JBJ8-F1
#
_cell.length_a   1.000
_cell.length_b   1.000
_cell.length_c   1.000
_cell.angle_alpha   90.00
_cell.angle_beta   90.00
_cell.angle_gamma   90.00
#
_symmetry.space_group_name_H-M   'P 1'
#
loop_
_entity.id
_entity.type
_entity.pdbx_description
1 polymer ?
#
loop_
_entity_poly.entity_id
_entity_poly.type
_entity_poly.pdbx_seq_one_letter_code
_entity_poly.pdbx_strand_id
1 'polypeptide(L)'
;MRLRYLAGAFAFFLQPGTAQSHEAFGDLGPFYQGLLHPLADPAQGLVLAGIAVLLARQPVQVVRPAFLVLLLCACFGPLIHLAVSTPSLDSRSAGLVAVILGGVAIFGIALPAGLVAIMAGAIALLAGIAGDVLTDVRSLLLSTGGTAVGIAIFVLFLWAALDIIQSRLGRLAGAVAGSWVVAIGVMAAALPGAPA
;
A
#
# COMPACT_ATOMS: atom_id res chain seq x y z
N MET A 1 1.99 47.37 -30.98
CA MET A 1 1.86 46.07 -31.69
C MET A 1 2.63 44.93 -31.03
N ARG A 2 3.91 45.08 -30.67
CA ARG A 2 4.75 43.98 -30.12
C ARG A 2 4.24 43.31 -28.83
N LEU A 3 3.57 44.04 -27.93
CA LEU A 3 3.05 43.49 -26.67
C LEU A 3 1.93 42.45 -26.85
N ARG A 4 1.09 42.60 -27.89
CA ARG A 4 -0.03 41.69 -28.17
C ARG A 4 0.43 40.32 -28.67
N TYR A 5 1.51 40.30 -29.45
CA TYR A 5 2.11 39.04 -29.94
C TYR A 5 2.81 38.27 -28.82
N LEU A 6 3.47 38.96 -27.88
CA LEU A 6 4.07 38.33 -26.71
C LEU A 6 3.01 37.75 -25.77
N ALA A 7 1.90 38.46 -25.54
CA ALA A 7 0.78 37.95 -24.73
C ALA A 7 0.13 36.71 -25.35
N GLY A 8 -0.05 36.66 -26.67
CA GLY A 8 -0.58 35.49 -27.38
C GLY A 8 0.35 34.27 -27.31
N ALA A 9 1.67 34.48 -27.48
CA ALA A 9 2.65 33.41 -27.33
C ALA A 9 2.69 32.87 -25.89
N PHE A 10 2.65 33.75 -24.89
CA PHE A 10 2.65 33.36 -23.48
C PHE A 10 1.37 32.59 -23.10
N ALA A 11 0.20 33.01 -23.61
CA ALA A 11 -1.05 32.28 -23.43
C ALA A 11 -1.04 30.88 -24.07
N PHE A 12 -0.34 30.70 -25.19
CA PHE A 12 -0.15 29.40 -25.83
C PHE A 12 0.75 28.47 -25.00
N PHE A 13 1.82 28.98 -24.40
CA PHE A 13 2.67 28.21 -23.47
C PHE A 13 2.01 27.92 -22.11
N LEU A 14 1.00 28.70 -21.73
CA LEU A 14 0.20 28.50 -20.52
C LEU A 14 -1.05 27.64 -20.74
N GLN A 15 -1.33 27.20 -21.97
CA GLN A 15 -2.37 26.20 -22.16
C GLN A 15 -1.88 24.90 -21.49
N PRO A 16 -2.58 24.38 -20.48
CA PRO A 16 -2.26 23.08 -19.93
C PRO A 16 -2.47 22.07 -21.05
N GLY A 17 -1.38 21.68 -21.72
CA GLY A 17 -1.39 20.49 -22.53
C GLY A 17 -1.79 19.32 -21.63
N THR A 18 -2.52 18.35 -22.16
CA THR A 18 -2.69 17.08 -21.48
C THR A 18 -1.31 16.49 -21.29
N ALA A 19 -0.72 16.69 -20.11
CA ALA A 19 0.50 16.03 -19.71
C ALA A 19 0.13 14.55 -19.60
N GLN A 20 0.36 13.82 -20.68
CA GLN A 20 0.29 12.36 -20.80
C GLN A 20 1.43 11.73 -19.98
N SER A 21 1.63 12.15 -18.72
CA SER A 21 2.66 11.61 -17.83
C SER A 21 2.46 10.11 -17.56
N HIS A 22 1.23 9.63 -17.75
CA HIS A 22 0.84 8.22 -17.63
C HIS A 22 1.29 7.37 -18.84
N GLU A 23 1.58 7.99 -20.00
CA GLU A 23 2.10 7.33 -21.21
C GLU A 23 3.61 7.53 -21.40
N ALA A 24 4.30 8.24 -20.49
CA ALA A 24 5.73 8.55 -20.63
C ALA A 24 6.62 7.29 -20.74
N PHE A 25 6.12 6.14 -20.28
CA PHE A 25 6.79 4.83 -20.34
C PHE A 25 6.17 3.86 -21.35
N GLY A 26 5.38 4.36 -22.30
CA GLY A 26 4.66 3.55 -23.29
C GLY A 26 3.76 2.51 -22.63
N ASP A 27 3.94 1.26 -23.01
CA ASP A 27 3.10 0.14 -22.56
C ASP A 27 3.29 -0.28 -21.08
N LEU A 28 4.17 0.38 -20.32
CA LEU A 28 4.39 0.09 -18.90
C LEU A 28 3.37 0.78 -17.98
N GLY A 29 2.42 1.54 -18.52
CA GLY A 29 1.36 2.20 -17.76
C GLY A 29 0.71 1.32 -16.67
N PRO A 30 0.22 0.11 -17.01
CA PRO A 30 -0.38 -0.80 -16.02
C PRO A 30 0.58 -1.20 -14.89
N PHE A 31 1.87 -1.40 -15.18
CA PHE A 31 2.86 -1.71 -14.17
C PHE A 31 3.05 -0.56 -13.19
N TYR A 32 3.20 0.68 -13.68
CA TYR A 32 3.35 1.85 -12.81
C TYR A 32 2.08 2.16 -12.01
N GLN A 33 0.90 1.96 -12.61
CA GLN A 33 -0.37 2.08 -11.92
C GLN A 33 -0.44 1.08 -10.76
N GLY A 34 -0.14 -0.20 -11.00
CA GLY A 34 -0.08 -1.22 -9.94
C GLY A 34 0.97 -0.90 -8.87
N LEU A 35 2.17 -0.49 -9.29
CA LEU A 35 3.28 -0.12 -8.40
C LEU A 35 2.90 0.98 -7.40
N LEU A 36 2.18 1.99 -7.88
CA LEU A 36 1.78 3.15 -7.08
C LEU A 36 0.41 2.99 -6.42
N HIS A 37 -0.34 1.94 -6.76
CA HIS A 37 -1.70 1.74 -6.24
C HIS A 37 -1.78 1.72 -4.71
N PRO A 38 -0.88 1.04 -3.97
CA PRO A 38 -0.88 1.07 -2.51
C PRO A 38 -0.74 2.46 -1.88
N LEU A 39 -0.16 3.42 -2.62
CA LEU A 39 0.02 4.80 -2.20
C LEU A 39 -1.15 5.69 -2.63
N ALA A 40 -1.83 5.32 -3.71
CA ALA A 40 -2.97 6.04 -4.26
C ALA A 40 -4.26 5.75 -3.48
N ASP A 41 -4.39 4.55 -2.90
CA ASP A 41 -5.51 4.18 -2.02
C ASP A 41 -5.12 4.29 -0.53
N PRO A 42 -5.63 5.29 0.21
CA PRO A 42 -5.32 5.46 1.63
C PRO A 42 -5.70 4.26 2.50
N ALA A 43 -6.74 3.50 2.14
CA ALA A 43 -7.19 2.34 2.92
C ALA A 43 -6.16 1.21 2.84
N GLN A 44 -5.65 0.92 1.64
CA GLN A 44 -4.56 -0.04 1.42
C GLN A 44 -3.26 0.43 2.09
N GLY A 45 -2.89 1.69 1.88
CA GLY A 45 -1.69 2.27 2.49
C GLY A 45 -1.71 2.17 4.02
N LEU A 46 -2.86 2.38 4.65
CA LEU A 46 -3.03 2.28 6.09
C LEU A 46 -2.82 0.84 6.61
N VAL A 47 -3.43 -0.17 5.97
CA VAL A 47 -3.25 -1.57 6.42
C VAL A 47 -1.84 -2.08 6.15
N LEU A 48 -1.23 -1.67 5.03
CA LEU A 48 0.16 -1.98 4.72
C LEU A 48 1.13 -1.31 5.70
N ALA A 49 0.84 -0.09 6.12
CA ALA A 49 1.62 0.59 7.16
C ALA A 49 1.48 -0.16 8.50
N GLY A 50 0.26 -0.59 8.85
CA GLY A 50 -0.01 -1.37 10.05
C GLY A 50 0.78 -2.68 10.09
N ILE A 51 0.81 -3.45 8.99
CA ILE A 51 1.59 -4.70 8.96
C ILE A 51 3.09 -4.43 8.97
N ALA A 52 3.58 -3.40 8.27
CA ALA A 52 5.01 -3.04 8.29
C ALA A 52 5.47 -2.63 9.70
N VAL A 53 4.65 -1.85 10.41
CA VAL A 53 4.89 -1.49 11.82
C VAL A 53 4.88 -2.73 12.70
N LEU A 54 3.92 -3.64 12.54
CA LEU A 54 3.89 -4.90 13.28
C LEU A 54 5.16 -5.73 13.02
N LEU A 55 5.57 -5.89 11.76
CA LEU A 55 6.79 -6.62 11.39
C LEU A 55 8.05 -6.00 12.01
N ALA A 56 8.13 -4.67 12.11
CA ALA A 56 9.26 -3.99 12.74
C ALA A 56 9.36 -4.26 14.26
N ARG A 57 8.31 -4.82 14.87
CA ARG A 57 8.28 -5.24 16.28
C ARG A 57 8.61 -6.72 16.48
N GLN A 58 8.71 -7.49 15.40
CA GLN A 58 8.97 -8.93 15.45
C GLN A 58 10.47 -9.23 15.29
N PRO A 59 10.96 -10.36 15.83
CA PRO A 59 12.32 -10.83 15.56
C PRO A 59 12.56 -11.05 14.05
N VAL A 60 13.74 -10.72 13.55
CA VAL A 60 14.08 -10.85 12.11
C VAL A 60 13.88 -12.28 11.57
N GLN A 61 14.06 -13.30 12.42
CA GLN A 61 13.84 -14.70 12.07
C GLN A 61 12.37 -15.00 11.75
N VAL A 62 11.43 -14.25 12.34
CA VAL A 62 10.00 -14.32 12.07
C VAL A 62 9.63 -13.48 10.85
N VAL A 63 10.23 -12.30 10.70
CA VAL A 63 9.93 -11.37 9.60
C VAL A 63 10.32 -11.94 8.24
N ARG A 64 11.49 -12.58 8.11
CA ARG A 64 11.98 -13.13 6.84
C ARG A 64 10.98 -14.06 6.13
N PRO A 65 10.47 -15.14 6.76
CA PRO A 65 9.48 -15.99 6.11
C PRO A 65 8.14 -15.27 5.91
N ALA A 66 7.71 -14.41 6.84
CA ALA A 66 6.48 -13.64 6.69
C ALA A 66 6.50 -12.70 5.48
N PHE A 67 7.67 -12.09 5.19
CA PHE A 67 7.85 -11.24 4.01
C PHE A 67 7.79 -12.04 2.70
N LEU A 68 8.31 -13.28 2.68
CA LEU A 68 8.14 -14.15 1.52
C LEU A 68 6.68 -14.52 1.29
N VAL A 69 5.92 -14.83 2.35
CA VAL A 69 4.47 -15.09 2.24
C VAL A 69 3.74 -13.85 1.74
N LEU A 70 4.08 -12.66 2.25
CA LEU A 70 3.54 -11.39 1.78
C LEU A 70 3.76 -11.19 0.28
N LEU A 71 4.99 -11.40 -0.21
CA LEU A 71 5.32 -11.26 -1.63
C LEU A 71 4.53 -12.26 -2.49
N LEU A 72 4.47 -13.52 -2.07
CA LEU A 72 3.72 -14.55 -2.79
C LEU A 72 2.22 -14.18 -2.85
N CYS A 73 1.61 -13.83 -1.71
CA CYS A 73 0.20 -13.44 -1.66
C CYS A 73 -0.10 -12.18 -2.47
N ALA A 74 0.80 -11.20 -2.51
CA ALA A 74 0.64 -10.00 -3.33
C ALA A 74 0.52 -10.32 -4.83
N CYS A 75 1.20 -11.36 -5.32
CA CYS A 75 1.07 -11.84 -6.70
C CYS A 75 -0.30 -12.49 -6.99
N PHE A 76 -1.01 -12.96 -5.97
CA PHE A 76 -2.30 -13.65 -6.13
C PHE A 76 -3.51 -12.75 -5.94
N GLY A 77 -3.38 -11.59 -5.29
CA GLY A 77 -4.51 -10.66 -5.07
C GLY A 77 -5.30 -10.32 -6.34
N PRO A 78 -4.64 -9.83 -7.41
CA PRO A 78 -5.31 -9.52 -8.68
C PRO A 78 -5.94 -10.76 -9.34
N LEU A 79 -5.27 -11.92 -9.25
CA LEU A 79 -5.78 -13.18 -9.81
C LEU A 79 -7.05 -13.66 -9.09
N ILE A 80 -7.11 -13.47 -7.76
CA ILE A 80 -8.31 -13.77 -6.98
C ILE A 80 -9.44 -12.82 -7.33
N HIS A 81 -9.15 -11.53 -7.53
CA HIS A 81 -10.16 -10.55 -7.94
C HIS A 81 -10.80 -10.89 -9.30
N LEU A 82 -10.05 -11.50 -10.21
CA LEU A 82 -10.60 -12.03 -11.47
C LEU A 82 -11.53 -13.23 -11.26
N ALA A 83 -11.21 -14.10 -10.31
CA ALA A 83 -12.00 -15.30 -10.04
C ALA A 83 -13.23 -15.00 -9.19
N VAL A 84 -13.14 -14.03 -8.30
CA VAL A 84 -14.16 -13.65 -7.34
C VAL A 84 -14.26 -12.12 -7.36
N SER A 85 -15.41 -11.60 -7.79
CA SER A 85 -15.70 -10.17 -7.69
C SER A 85 -15.78 -9.77 -6.21
N THR A 86 -14.62 -9.44 -5.64
CA THR A 86 -14.49 -8.99 -4.27
C THR A 86 -14.66 -7.48 -4.23
N PRO A 87 -15.47 -6.95 -3.30
CA PRO A 87 -15.52 -5.51 -3.09
C PRO A 87 -14.14 -5.00 -2.66
N SER A 88 -13.81 -3.78 -3.08
CA SER A 88 -12.61 -3.09 -2.63
C SER A 88 -12.64 -2.88 -1.11
N LEU A 89 -11.46 -2.79 -0.50
CA LEU A 89 -11.34 -2.61 0.94
C LEU A 89 -11.86 -1.21 1.35
N ASP A 90 -13.02 -1.16 1.99
CA ASP A 90 -13.59 0.11 2.45
C ASP A 90 -12.75 0.71 3.61
N SER A 91 -12.81 2.04 3.76
CA SER A 91 -12.01 2.76 4.76
C SER A 91 -12.31 2.35 6.20
N ARG A 92 -13.56 1.95 6.51
CA ARG A 92 -13.93 1.53 7.86
C ARG A 92 -13.29 0.19 8.20
N SER A 93 -13.40 -0.78 7.30
CA SER A 93 -12.79 -2.11 7.43
C SER A 93 -11.26 -2.01 7.52
N ALA A 94 -10.63 -1.22 6.65
CA ALA A 94 -9.21 -0.91 6.73
C ALA A 94 -8.82 -0.28 8.08
N GLY A 95 -9.63 0.66 8.57
CA GLY A 95 -9.43 1.31 9.87
C GLY A 95 -9.44 0.33 11.04
N LEU A 96 -10.42 -0.59 11.07
CA LEU A 96 -10.51 -1.63 12.11
C LEU A 96 -9.30 -2.57 12.08
N VAL A 97 -8.89 -3.00 10.89
CA VAL A 97 -7.68 -3.83 10.72
C VAL A 97 -6.45 -3.09 11.20
N ALA A 98 -6.30 -1.80 10.86
CA ALA A 98 -5.20 -0.98 11.29
C ALA A 98 -5.15 -0.79 12.83
N VAL A 99 -6.31 -0.62 13.47
CA VAL A 99 -6.40 -0.57 14.94
C VAL A 99 -5.89 -1.86 15.58
N ILE A 100 -6.25 -3.02 15.02
CA ILE A 100 -5.78 -4.32 15.53
C ILE A 100 -4.26 -4.43 15.34
N LEU A 101 -3.75 -4.17 14.13
CA LEU A 101 -2.32 -4.26 13.82
C LEU A 101 -1.47 -3.31 14.67
N GLY A 102 -1.88 -2.04 14.74
CA GLY A 102 -1.20 -1.01 15.54
C GLY A 102 -1.28 -1.32 17.04
N GLY A 103 -2.43 -1.80 17.53
CA GLY A 103 -2.60 -2.22 18.92
C GLY A 103 -1.64 -3.33 19.32
N VAL A 104 -1.55 -4.39 18.52
CA VAL A 104 -0.58 -5.48 18.73
C VAL A 104 0.86 -4.96 18.68
N ALA A 105 1.18 -4.06 17.74
CA ALA A 105 2.51 -3.49 17.60
C ALA A 105 2.94 -2.65 18.82
N ILE A 106 2.02 -1.89 19.43
CA ILE A 106 2.27 -1.09 20.64
C ILE A 106 2.78 -1.97 21.77
N PHE A 107 2.12 -3.10 22.05
CA PHE A 107 2.51 -4.00 23.13
C PHE A 107 3.82 -4.73 22.86
N GLY A 108 4.27 -4.79 21.60
CA GLY A 108 5.55 -5.42 21.24
C GLY A 108 5.62 -6.91 21.58
N ILE A 109 4.47 -7.58 21.56
CA ILE A 109 4.35 -9.01 21.84
C ILE A 109 5.01 -9.78 20.69
N ALA A 110 5.94 -10.67 21.02
CA ALA A 110 6.50 -11.60 20.05
C ALA A 110 5.44 -12.62 19.66
N LEU A 111 5.00 -12.57 18.40
CA LEU A 111 3.97 -13.47 17.90
C LEU A 111 4.60 -14.74 17.30
N PRO A 112 3.87 -15.87 17.28
CA PRO A 112 4.29 -17.06 16.56
C PRO A 112 4.51 -16.76 15.07
N ALA A 113 5.56 -17.34 14.48
CA ALA A 113 5.94 -17.06 13.10
C ALA A 113 4.82 -17.32 12.07
N GLY A 114 4.06 -18.40 12.28
CA GLY A 114 2.91 -18.73 11.43
C GLY A 114 1.81 -17.67 11.45
N LEU A 115 1.52 -17.09 12.63
CA LEU A 115 0.51 -16.04 12.76
C LEU A 115 0.95 -14.76 12.03
N VAL A 116 2.21 -14.36 12.18
CA VAL A 116 2.76 -13.18 11.48
C VAL A 116 2.72 -13.40 9.96
N ALA A 117 3.09 -14.59 9.50
CA ALA A 117 3.02 -14.93 8.07
C ALA A 117 1.59 -14.92 7.52
N ILE A 118 0.62 -15.47 8.26
CA ILE A 118 -0.80 -15.44 7.88
C ILE A 118 -1.31 -14.00 7.82
N MET A 119 -1.01 -13.19 8.84
CA MET A 119 -1.40 -11.78 8.85
C MET A 119 -0.77 -11.02 7.68
N ALA A 120 0.52 -11.23 7.42
CA ALA A 120 1.22 -10.59 6.31
C ALA A 120 0.64 -11.00 4.94
N GLY A 121 0.38 -12.29 4.74
CA GLY A 121 -0.25 -12.80 3.52
C GLY A 121 -1.67 -12.29 3.33
N ALA A 122 -2.48 -12.26 4.39
CA ALA A 122 -3.86 -11.75 4.32
C ALA A 122 -3.91 -10.26 3.95
N ILE A 123 -3.05 -9.43 4.56
CA ILE A 123 -2.97 -8.00 4.23
C ILE A 123 -2.46 -7.80 2.81
N ALA A 124 -1.46 -8.56 2.38
CA ALA A 124 -0.94 -8.48 1.01
C ALA A 124 -1.99 -8.89 -0.03
N LEU A 125 -2.78 -9.91 0.26
CA LEU A 125 -3.85 -10.36 -0.61
C LEU A 125 -4.95 -9.30 -0.71
N LEU A 126 -5.37 -8.74 0.42
CA LEU A 126 -6.37 -7.65 0.47
C LEU A 126 -5.88 -6.41 -0.26
N ALA A 127 -4.63 -5.99 -0.06
CA ALA A 127 -4.05 -4.86 -0.76
C ALA A 127 -3.78 -5.14 -2.25
N GLY A 128 -3.56 -6.41 -2.61
CA GLY A 128 -3.40 -6.84 -4.00
C GLY A 128 -4.69 -6.88 -4.79
N ILE A 129 -5.86 -6.86 -4.13
CA ILE A 129 -7.16 -6.68 -4.77
C ILE A 129 -7.29 -5.19 -5.13
N ALA A 130 -6.54 -4.80 -6.15
CA ALA A 130 -6.52 -3.48 -6.74
C ALA A 130 -7.58 -3.37 -7.85
N GLY A 131 -8.18 -2.19 -7.98
CA GLY A 131 -9.31 -1.91 -8.87
C GLY A 131 -9.07 -2.14 -10.37
N ASP A 132 -10.13 -1.90 -11.14
CA ASP A 132 -10.33 -2.18 -12.57
C ASP A 132 -9.99 -3.61 -13.02
N VAL A 133 -11.03 -4.32 -13.46
CA VAL A 133 -10.90 -5.65 -14.08
C VAL A 133 -10.23 -5.49 -15.45
N LEU A 134 -8.94 -5.79 -15.52
CA LEU A 134 -8.18 -5.81 -16.78
C LEU A 134 -8.51 -7.08 -17.57
N THR A 135 -8.92 -6.91 -18.82
CA THR A 135 -9.29 -8.01 -19.72
C THR A 135 -8.13 -8.53 -20.56
N ASP A 136 -7.07 -7.73 -20.74
CA ASP A 136 -5.86 -8.12 -21.46
C ASP A 136 -4.83 -8.79 -20.53
N VAL A 137 -4.34 -9.97 -20.92
CA VAL A 137 -3.41 -10.79 -20.12
C VAL A 137 -2.09 -10.05 -19.86
N ARG A 138 -1.57 -9.31 -20.84
CA ARG A 138 -0.32 -8.57 -20.66
C ARG A 138 -0.49 -7.47 -19.64
N SER A 139 -1.54 -6.67 -19.76
CA SER A 139 -1.87 -5.59 -18.82
C SER A 139 -2.10 -6.13 -17.41
N LEU A 140 -2.77 -7.28 -17.28
CA LEU A 140 -2.93 -7.99 -16.01
C LEU A 140 -1.59 -8.40 -15.39
N LEU A 141 -0.69 -9.01 -16.17
CA LEU A 141 0.63 -9.43 -15.68
C LEU A 141 1.48 -8.23 -15.26
N LEU A 142 1.46 -7.15 -16.04
CA LEU A 142 2.15 -5.91 -15.73
C LEU A 142 1.60 -5.27 -14.45
N SER A 143 0.28 -5.14 -14.32
CA SER A 143 -0.37 -4.61 -13.13
C SER A 143 -0.08 -5.47 -11.89
N THR A 144 -0.18 -6.80 -12.00
CA THR A 144 0.11 -7.73 -10.91
C THR A 144 1.56 -7.63 -10.45
N GLY A 145 2.50 -7.61 -11.40
CA GLY A 145 3.92 -7.42 -11.10
C GLY A 145 4.19 -6.07 -10.45
N GLY A 146 3.55 -5.00 -10.96
CA GLY A 146 3.61 -3.66 -10.38
C GLY A 146 3.14 -3.65 -8.94
N THR A 147 1.93 -4.12 -8.67
CA THR A 147 1.31 -4.18 -7.34
C THR A 147 2.14 -4.99 -6.36
N ALA A 148 2.63 -6.17 -6.76
CA ALA A 148 3.48 -6.99 -5.89
C ALA A 148 4.79 -6.27 -5.52
N VAL A 149 5.45 -5.63 -6.49
CA VAL A 149 6.66 -4.83 -6.25
C VAL A 149 6.35 -3.60 -5.39
N GLY A 150 5.22 -2.93 -5.63
CA GLY A 150 4.78 -1.74 -4.89
C GLY A 150 4.54 -2.03 -3.42
N ILE A 151 3.77 -3.08 -3.14
CA ILE A 151 3.55 -3.60 -1.79
C ILE A 151 4.87 -3.97 -1.12
N ALA A 152 5.75 -4.71 -1.82
CA ALA A 152 7.03 -5.14 -1.27
C ALA A 152 7.94 -3.95 -0.93
N ILE A 153 8.09 -2.98 -1.83
CA ILE A 153 8.91 -1.78 -1.61
C ILE A 153 8.33 -0.97 -0.47
N PHE A 154 7.02 -0.73 -0.44
CA PHE A 154 6.38 0.06 0.60
C PHE A 154 6.58 -0.55 2.00
N VAL A 155 6.27 -1.84 2.14
CA VAL A 155 6.40 -2.55 3.41
C VAL A 155 7.87 -2.67 3.83
N LEU A 156 8.76 -3.01 2.92
CA LEU A 156 10.19 -3.14 3.20
C LEU A 156 10.80 -1.79 3.61
N PHE A 157 10.44 -0.71 2.92
CA PHE A 157 10.91 0.64 3.23
C PHE A 157 10.48 1.06 4.63
N LEU A 158 9.19 0.94 4.96
CA LEU A 158 8.68 1.34 6.27
C LEU A 158 9.24 0.45 7.40
N TRP A 159 9.32 -0.86 7.17
CA TRP A 159 9.95 -1.81 8.09
C TRP A 159 11.42 -1.44 8.35
N ALA A 160 12.22 -1.24 7.29
CA ALA A 160 13.64 -0.94 7.41
C ALA A 160 13.87 0.43 8.09
N ALA A 161 13.06 1.44 7.75
CA ALA A 161 13.12 2.74 8.41
C ALA A 161 12.88 2.61 9.93
N LEU A 162 11.85 1.85 10.33
CA LEU A 162 11.55 1.62 11.73
C LEU A 162 12.60 0.76 12.44
N ASP A 163 13.17 -0.24 11.76
CA ASP A 163 14.26 -1.05 12.31
C ASP A 163 15.50 -0.17 12.60
N ILE A 164 15.89 0.67 11.65
CA ILE A 164 16.99 1.64 11.82
C ILE A 164 16.70 2.61 12.97
N ILE A 165 15.50 3.19 13.03
CA ILE A 165 15.15 4.13 14.10
C ILE A 165 15.14 3.41 15.47
N GLN A 166 14.60 2.20 15.54
CA GLN A 166 14.57 1.41 16.77
C GLN A 166 15.97 0.99 17.22
N SER A 167 16.92 0.78 16.31
CA SER A 167 18.32 0.53 16.68
C SER A 167 18.97 1.70 17.42
N ARG A 168 18.46 2.93 17.24
CA ARG A 168 18.97 4.16 17.85
C ARG A 168 18.16 4.64 19.05
N LEU A 169 16.83 4.59 18.94
CA LEU A 169 15.89 5.11 19.93
C LEU A 169 15.23 4.01 20.78
N GLY A 170 15.62 2.75 20.55
CA GLY A 170 15.04 1.59 21.19
C GLY A 170 13.63 1.26 20.69
N ARG A 171 13.00 0.34 21.41
CA ARG A 171 11.67 -0.21 21.07
C ARG A 171 10.53 0.82 21.15
N LEU A 172 10.75 2.01 21.73
CA LEU A 172 9.71 3.03 21.85
C LEU A 172 9.27 3.56 20.48
N ALA A 173 10.19 3.70 19.52
CA ALA A 173 9.87 4.21 18.18
C ALA A 173 8.80 3.37 17.47
N GLY A 174 8.89 2.04 17.56
CA GLY A 174 7.89 1.15 16.98
C GLY A 174 6.53 1.23 17.70
N ALA A 175 6.51 1.46 19.01
CA ALA A 175 5.26 1.66 19.75
C ALA A 175 4.58 2.99 19.39
N VAL A 176 5.37 4.05 19.21
CA VAL A 176 4.88 5.36 18.71
C VAL A 176 4.33 5.22 17.29
N ALA A 177 5.02 4.52 16.39
CA ALA A 177 4.49 4.25 15.06
C ALA A 177 3.17 3.46 15.13
N GLY A 178 3.07 2.48 16.03
CA GLY A 178 1.85 1.73 16.28
C GLY A 178 0.70 2.61 16.76
N SER A 179 0.94 3.58 17.66
CA SER A 179 -0.10 4.50 18.13
C SER A 179 -0.59 5.45 17.05
N TRP A 180 0.28 5.89 16.13
CA TRP A 180 -0.15 6.64 14.94
C TRP A 180 -1.05 5.80 14.03
N VAL A 181 -0.70 4.53 13.78
CA VAL A 181 -1.55 3.61 12.99
C VAL A 181 -2.91 3.43 13.68
N VAL A 182 -2.95 3.22 15.00
CA VAL A 182 -4.21 3.12 15.76
C VAL A 182 -5.03 4.39 15.63
N ALA A 183 -4.43 5.57 15.83
CA ALA A 183 -5.14 6.84 15.75
C ALA A 183 -5.76 7.07 14.36
N ILE A 184 -4.99 6.85 13.29
CA ILE A 184 -5.49 6.94 11.91
C ILE A 184 -6.57 5.88 11.66
N GLY A 185 -6.36 4.66 12.16
CA GLY A 185 -7.32 3.56 12.07
C GLY A 185 -8.66 3.89 12.75
N VAL A 186 -8.65 4.50 13.93
CA VAL A 186 -9.87 4.94 14.62
C VAL A 186 -10.60 6.01 13.81
N MET A 187 -9.87 6.99 13.26
CA MET A 187 -10.47 8.02 12.40
C MET A 187 -11.09 7.41 11.13
N ALA A 188 -10.39 6.48 10.48
CA ALA A 188 -10.90 5.78 9.29
C ALA A 188 -12.10 4.87 9.61
N ALA A 189 -12.09 4.18 10.76
CA ALA A 189 -13.19 3.35 11.24
C ALA A 189 -14.46 4.15 11.55
N ALA A 190 -14.32 5.42 11.93
CA ALA A 190 -15.43 6.32 12.19
C ALA A 190 -16.15 6.79 10.92
N LEU A 191 -15.51 6.69 9.75
CA LEU A 191 -16.15 7.03 8.47
C LEU A 191 -17.33 6.06 8.18
N PRO A 192 -18.34 6.52 7.43
CA PRO A 192 -19.39 5.63 6.95
C PRO A 192 -18.76 4.54 6.07
N GLY A 193 -19.14 3.28 6.31
CA GLY A 193 -18.76 2.18 5.41
C GLY A 193 -19.42 2.36 4.04
N ALA A 194 -18.85 1.73 3.01
CA ALA A 194 -19.52 1.66 1.72
C ALA A 194 -20.91 0.99 1.89
N PRO A 195 -21.95 1.44 1.18
CA PRO A 195 -23.23 0.74 1.18
C PRO A 195 -23.00 -0.71 0.71
N ALA A 196 -23.54 -1.65 1.49
CA ALA A 196 -23.46 -3.09 1.22
C ALA A 196 -24.23 -3.49 -0.06
#